data_AF-A0A6P0P1Y8-F1
#
_entry.id   AF-A0A6P0P1Y8-F1
#
_cell.length_a   1.000
_cell.length_b   1.000
_cell.length_c   1.000
_cell.angle_alpha   90.00
_cell.angle_beta   90.00
_cell.angle_gamma   90.00
#
_symmetry.space_group_name_H-M   'P 1'
#
loop_
_entity.id
_entity.type
_entity.pdbx_description
1 polymer ?
#
loop_
_entity_poly.entity_id
_entity_poly.type
_entity_poly.pdbx_seq_one_letter_code
_entity_poly.pdbx_strand_id
1 'polypeptide(L)'
;METKKGVSYHEKLNGVEDITSLFERSYTNLNSPKLVILAPVRCESYYKQGKYDSELSKKIESGYKELLSFLESNLLIDKVAVVVTPVQTVGKAVEFNDIEDKEGELKFMFVKTGAEYNPQDSEQPLRYILRFALSKQVKKSWGWFNWLAGLLNKDKKLKAAVDTFVKESKNTGGFKVIQGHNLLDI
;
A
#
# COMPACT_ATOMS: atom_id res chain seq x y z
N MET A 1 -16.97 9.85 3.75
CA MET A 1 -17.30 9.90 5.19
C MET A 1 -16.73 11.21 5.68
N GLU A 2 -17.58 12.07 6.18
CA GLU A 2 -17.21 13.41 6.63
C GLU A 2 -17.40 13.47 8.14
N THR A 3 -16.62 14.34 8.79
CA THR A 3 -16.86 14.70 10.19
C THR A 3 -18.13 15.53 10.31
N LYS A 4 -18.64 15.73 11.53
CA LYS A 4 -19.79 16.62 11.78
C LYS A 4 -19.56 18.07 11.31
N LYS A 5 -18.30 18.44 11.01
CA LYS A 5 -17.89 19.75 10.49
C LYS A 5 -17.63 19.76 8.96
N GLY A 6 -17.97 18.69 8.23
CA GLY A 6 -17.80 18.62 6.77
C GLY A 6 -16.37 18.34 6.28
N VAL A 7 -15.38 18.22 7.19
CA VAL A 7 -13.99 17.88 6.86
C VAL A 7 -13.87 16.36 6.64
N SER A 8 -13.11 15.94 5.64
CA SER A 8 -12.89 14.51 5.35
C SER A 8 -12.09 13.86 6.48
N TYR A 9 -12.44 12.62 6.85
CA TYR A 9 -11.62 11.85 7.81
C TYR A 9 -10.17 11.68 7.34
N HIS A 10 -9.94 11.68 6.03
CA HIS A 10 -8.60 11.59 5.45
C HIS A 10 -7.75 12.82 5.80
N GLU A 11 -8.30 14.02 5.66
CA GLU A 11 -7.59 15.27 5.94
C GLU A 11 -7.20 15.35 7.42
N LYS A 12 -8.16 15.05 8.32
CA LYS A 12 -7.97 15.23 9.76
C LYS A 12 -7.05 14.18 10.41
N LEU A 13 -7.00 12.96 9.87
CA LEU A 13 -6.27 11.84 10.51
C LEU A 13 -4.99 11.47 9.77
N ASN A 14 -5.00 11.56 8.44
CA ASN A 14 -3.86 11.12 7.64
C ASN A 14 -2.98 12.28 7.17
N GLY A 15 -3.41 13.54 7.33
CA GLY A 15 -2.63 14.70 6.87
C GLY A 15 -2.32 14.62 5.38
N VAL A 16 -3.34 14.37 4.55
CA VAL A 16 -3.15 14.09 3.11
C VAL A 16 -2.42 15.23 2.40
N GLU A 17 -2.70 16.48 2.74
CA GLU A 17 -2.02 17.65 2.17
C GLU A 17 -0.52 17.68 2.50
N ASP A 18 -0.16 17.36 3.75
CA ASP A 18 1.24 17.30 4.20
C ASP A 18 1.99 16.17 3.49
N ILE A 19 1.36 15.00 3.36
CA ILE A 19 1.92 13.86 2.62
C ILE A 19 2.09 14.25 1.16
N THR A 20 1.09 14.85 0.53
CA THR A 20 1.14 15.26 -0.89
C THR A 20 2.30 16.25 -1.10
N SER A 21 2.40 17.26 -0.25
CA SER A 21 3.50 18.23 -0.25
C SER A 21 4.87 17.58 -0.09
N LEU A 22 4.99 16.57 0.76
CA LEU A 22 6.23 15.81 0.94
C LEU A 22 6.63 15.05 -0.33
N PHE A 23 5.67 14.41 -0.99
CA PHE A 23 5.89 13.72 -2.26
C PHE A 23 6.30 14.71 -3.36
N GLU A 24 5.59 15.83 -3.51
CA GLU A 24 5.93 16.85 -4.52
C GLU A 24 7.37 17.32 -4.39
N ARG A 25 7.79 17.69 -3.18
CA ARG A 25 9.18 18.11 -2.90
C ARG A 25 10.20 17.03 -3.18
N SER A 26 9.90 15.79 -2.79
CA SER A 26 10.85 14.67 -2.90
C SER A 26 10.91 14.07 -4.31
N TYR A 27 9.86 14.25 -5.13
CA TYR A 27 9.71 13.58 -6.42
C TYR A 27 9.93 14.51 -7.63
N THR A 28 10.01 15.83 -7.44
CA THR A 28 10.22 16.82 -8.53
C THR A 28 11.41 16.48 -9.44
N ASN A 29 12.51 15.94 -8.90
CA ASN A 29 13.73 15.59 -9.65
C ASN A 29 14.12 14.12 -9.49
N LEU A 30 13.16 13.22 -9.73
CA LEU A 30 13.37 11.78 -9.56
C LEU A 30 14.40 11.22 -10.57
N ASN A 31 15.55 10.78 -10.06
CA ASN A 31 16.66 10.20 -10.85
C ASN A 31 16.62 8.66 -10.93
N SER A 32 15.74 8.02 -10.17
CA SER A 32 15.62 6.56 -10.12
C SER A 32 14.15 6.18 -9.97
N PRO A 33 13.73 5.01 -10.51
CA PRO A 33 12.37 4.54 -10.27
C PRO A 33 12.06 4.38 -8.77
N LYS A 34 10.80 4.57 -8.38
CA LYS A 34 10.32 4.40 -7.01
C LYS A 34 9.08 3.52 -6.95
N LEU A 35 8.89 2.89 -5.79
CA LEU A 35 7.66 2.20 -5.42
C LEU A 35 6.98 3.01 -4.31
N VAL A 36 5.69 3.24 -4.48
CA VAL A 36 4.80 3.84 -3.48
C VAL A 36 3.79 2.78 -3.08
N ILE A 37 3.70 2.51 -1.78
CA ILE A 37 2.78 1.51 -1.23
C ILE A 37 1.76 2.24 -0.36
N LEU A 38 0.51 2.22 -0.81
CA LEU A 38 -0.63 2.58 0.01
C LEU A 38 -1.03 1.32 0.77
N ALA A 39 -0.75 1.28 2.07
CA ALA A 39 -1.06 0.13 2.93
C ALA A 39 -2.16 0.48 3.94
N PRO A 40 -3.45 0.44 3.55
CA PRO A 40 -4.55 0.61 4.49
C PRO A 40 -4.49 -0.48 5.56
N VAL A 41 -4.37 -0.06 6.82
CA VAL A 41 -4.38 -0.97 7.98
C VAL A 41 -5.78 -1.08 8.56
N ARG A 42 -6.01 -2.12 9.36
CA ARG A 42 -7.29 -2.38 10.05
C ARG A 42 -8.49 -2.43 9.08
N CYS A 43 -8.31 -3.10 7.94
CA CYS A 43 -9.32 -3.16 6.87
C CYS A 43 -10.38 -4.27 7.07
N GLU A 44 -10.44 -4.91 8.24
CA GLU A 44 -11.28 -6.08 8.50
C GLU A 44 -12.79 -5.80 8.29
N SER A 45 -13.24 -4.59 8.61
CA SER A 45 -14.64 -4.19 8.37
C SER A 45 -15.02 -4.17 6.89
N TYR A 46 -14.09 -3.77 6.01
CA TYR A 46 -14.32 -3.79 4.55
C TYR A 46 -14.38 -5.23 4.02
N TYR A 47 -13.61 -6.14 4.64
CA TYR A 47 -13.54 -7.54 4.23
C TYR A 47 -14.84 -8.28 4.59
N LYS A 48 -15.33 -8.10 5.82
CA LYS A 48 -16.57 -8.74 6.30
C LYS A 48 -17.80 -8.40 5.48
N GLN A 49 -17.89 -7.16 4.99
CA GLN A 49 -19.06 -6.68 4.27
C GLN A 49 -19.02 -6.99 2.78
N GLY A 50 -17.99 -7.69 2.27
CA GLY A 50 -17.83 -7.95 0.83
C GLY A 50 -17.62 -6.69 -0.01
N LYS A 51 -17.35 -5.55 0.63
CA LYS A 51 -17.20 -4.22 0.02
C LYS A 51 -15.74 -3.86 -0.26
N TYR A 52 -14.87 -4.84 -0.12
CA TYR A 52 -13.43 -4.63 -0.13
C TYR A 52 -12.93 -4.10 -1.48
N ASP A 53 -13.34 -4.69 -2.60
CA ASP A 53 -12.91 -4.24 -3.92
C ASP A 53 -13.49 -2.87 -4.31
N SER A 54 -14.76 -2.63 -3.99
CA SER A 54 -15.52 -1.49 -4.52
C SER A 54 -15.48 -0.25 -3.62
N GLU A 55 -15.49 -0.38 -2.30
CA GLU A 55 -15.52 0.77 -1.39
C GLU A 55 -14.13 1.18 -0.90
N LEU A 56 -13.26 0.23 -0.54
CA LEU A 56 -11.91 0.57 -0.05
C LEU A 56 -11.11 1.26 -1.15
N SER A 57 -11.10 0.70 -2.36
CA SER A 57 -10.42 1.29 -3.52
C SER A 57 -10.92 2.69 -3.82
N LYS A 58 -12.25 2.89 -3.87
CA LYS A 58 -12.84 4.22 -4.09
C LYS A 58 -12.47 5.22 -2.99
N LYS A 59 -12.41 4.80 -1.73
CA LYS A 59 -12.03 5.69 -0.63
C LYS A 59 -10.56 6.09 -0.69
N ILE A 60 -9.68 5.18 -1.10
CA ILE A 60 -8.27 5.50 -1.31
C ILE A 60 -8.13 6.47 -2.49
N GLU A 61 -8.75 6.15 -3.63
CA GLU A 61 -8.67 6.97 -4.84
C GLU A 61 -9.24 8.38 -4.63
N SER A 62 -10.35 8.51 -3.91
CA SER A 62 -10.93 9.82 -3.57
C SER A 62 -10.15 10.55 -2.47
N GLY A 63 -9.75 9.85 -1.41
CA GLY A 63 -9.05 10.43 -0.27
C GLY A 63 -7.62 10.88 -0.57
N TYR A 64 -6.96 10.27 -1.56
CA TYR A 64 -5.60 10.61 -1.99
C TYR A 64 -5.58 11.13 -3.43
N LYS A 65 -6.70 11.65 -3.94
CA LYS A 65 -6.85 12.05 -5.35
C LYS A 65 -5.73 12.98 -5.83
N GLU A 66 -5.37 14.00 -5.05
CA GLU A 66 -4.32 14.94 -5.43
C GLU A 66 -2.95 14.28 -5.52
N LEU A 67 -2.56 13.52 -4.49
CA LEU A 67 -1.34 12.73 -4.49
C LEU A 67 -1.28 11.78 -5.69
N LEU A 68 -2.35 11.03 -5.95
CA LEU A 68 -2.41 10.09 -7.07
C LEU A 68 -2.30 10.83 -8.41
N SER A 69 -3.00 11.96 -8.56
CA SER A 69 -2.92 12.79 -9.78
C SER A 69 -1.51 13.33 -10.00
N PHE A 70 -0.80 13.71 -8.93
CA PHE A 70 0.60 14.13 -9.01
C PHE A 70 1.51 12.97 -9.46
N LEU A 71 1.34 11.78 -8.88
CA LEU A 71 2.13 10.58 -9.22
C LEU A 71 1.84 10.08 -10.66
N GLU A 72 0.64 10.33 -11.18
CA GLU A 72 0.21 10.03 -12.55
C GLU A 72 0.67 11.07 -13.58
N SER A 73 1.31 12.17 -13.16
CA SER A 73 1.81 13.19 -14.08
C SER A 73 2.80 12.62 -15.09
N ASN A 74 2.88 13.22 -16.28
CA ASN A 74 3.79 12.80 -17.36
C ASN A 74 5.26 12.70 -16.93
N LEU A 75 5.67 13.44 -15.89
CA LEU A 75 7.03 13.41 -15.35
C LEU A 75 7.33 12.15 -14.52
N LEU A 76 6.29 11.54 -13.92
CA LEU A 76 6.40 10.47 -12.93
C LEU A 76 5.78 9.14 -13.36
N ILE A 77 4.86 9.13 -14.33
CA ILE A 77 4.10 7.95 -14.73
C ILE A 77 4.99 6.74 -15.09
N ASP A 78 6.14 6.97 -15.75
CA ASP A 78 7.09 5.91 -16.13
C ASP A 78 8.15 5.63 -15.06
N LYS A 79 8.18 6.40 -13.98
CA LYS A 79 9.20 6.32 -12.92
C LYS A 79 8.63 5.80 -11.61
N VAL A 80 7.33 5.87 -11.40
CA VAL A 80 6.70 5.51 -10.13
C VAL A 80 5.72 4.37 -10.32
N ALA A 81 5.91 3.29 -9.56
CA ALA A 81 4.88 2.28 -9.34
C ALA A 81 4.08 2.64 -8.10
N VAL A 82 2.76 2.59 -8.19
CA VAL A 82 1.87 2.82 -7.04
C VAL A 82 1.03 1.57 -6.85
N VAL A 83 1.05 1.03 -5.63
CA VAL A 83 0.31 -0.19 -5.27
C VAL A 83 -0.50 0.01 -4.01
N VAL A 84 -1.64 -0.66 -3.94
CA VAL A 84 -2.49 -0.77 -2.76
C VAL A 84 -2.34 -2.17 -2.19
N THR A 85 -1.88 -2.26 -0.93
CA THR A 85 -1.68 -3.52 -0.22
C THR A 85 -2.33 -3.44 1.15
N PRO A 86 -3.65 -3.64 1.26
CA PRO A 86 -4.31 -3.49 2.54
C PRO A 86 -4.00 -4.67 3.48
N VAL A 87 -3.95 -4.39 4.77
CA VAL A 87 -3.49 -5.31 5.81
C VAL A 87 -4.52 -5.42 6.92
N GLN A 88 -4.92 -6.66 7.22
CA GLN A 88 -5.77 -6.99 8.37
C GLN A 88 -4.85 -7.18 9.58
N THR A 89 -4.63 -6.12 10.35
CA THR A 89 -3.61 -6.11 11.42
C THR A 89 -4.00 -6.89 12.67
N VAL A 90 -5.30 -7.08 12.92
CA VAL A 90 -5.81 -7.77 14.12
C VAL A 90 -6.69 -8.95 13.77
N GLY A 91 -7.10 -9.05 12.50
CA GLY A 91 -8.01 -10.08 12.03
C GLY A 91 -9.35 -9.96 12.74
N LYS A 92 -9.96 -11.10 13.08
CA LYS A 92 -11.30 -11.10 13.67
C LYS A 92 -11.35 -10.69 15.14
N ALA A 93 -10.21 -10.50 15.82
CA ALA A 93 -10.13 -10.26 17.27
C ALA A 93 -10.79 -8.95 17.73
N VAL A 94 -10.80 -7.93 16.86
CA VAL A 94 -11.33 -6.60 17.17
C VAL A 94 -12.19 -6.13 16.00
N GLU A 95 -13.33 -5.54 16.32
CA GLU A 95 -14.26 -4.95 15.35
C GLU A 95 -14.39 -3.46 15.56
N PHE A 96 -14.43 -2.71 14.46
CA PHE A 96 -14.84 -1.32 14.49
C PHE A 96 -16.32 -1.24 14.88
N ASN A 97 -16.63 -0.39 15.85
CA ASN A 97 -17.98 -0.19 16.36
C ASN A 97 -18.53 1.17 15.91
N ASP A 98 -17.87 2.27 16.28
CA ASP A 98 -18.35 3.62 15.97
C ASP A 98 -17.23 4.67 16.02
N ILE A 99 -17.53 5.88 15.53
CA ILE A 99 -16.69 7.08 15.67
C ILE A 99 -17.44 8.11 16.53
N GLU A 100 -16.88 8.45 17.67
CA GLU A 100 -17.33 9.60 18.45
C GLU A 100 -16.58 10.87 18.02
N ASP A 101 -17.32 11.95 17.77
CA ASP A 101 -16.77 13.30 17.59
C ASP A 101 -17.15 14.13 18.83
N LYS A 102 -16.19 14.29 19.76
CA LYS A 102 -16.34 15.12 20.96
C LYS A 102 -15.46 16.35 20.82
N GLU A 103 -16.09 17.53 20.71
CA GLU A 103 -15.40 18.83 20.65
C GLU A 103 -14.36 18.96 19.52
N GLY A 104 -14.45 18.13 18.47
CA GLY A 104 -13.46 18.11 17.39
C GLY A 104 -12.33 17.10 17.59
N GLU A 105 -12.35 16.28 18.64
CA GLU A 105 -11.53 15.08 18.73
C GLU A 105 -12.31 13.86 18.23
N LEU A 106 -11.73 13.15 17.26
CA LEU A 106 -12.30 11.92 16.73
C LEU A 106 -11.79 10.73 17.53
N LYS A 107 -12.71 10.00 18.16
CA LYS A 107 -12.39 8.77 18.89
C LYS A 107 -12.99 7.57 18.18
N PHE A 108 -12.12 6.69 17.70
CA PHE A 108 -12.52 5.43 17.08
C PHE A 108 -12.72 4.37 18.16
N MET A 109 -13.95 3.86 18.24
CA MET A 109 -14.35 2.86 19.21
C MET A 109 -14.31 1.47 18.57
N PHE A 110 -13.68 0.54 19.28
CA PHE A 110 -13.52 -0.84 18.84
C PHE A 110 -13.97 -1.80 19.94
N VAL A 111 -14.55 -2.94 19.54
CA VAL A 111 -15.06 -3.96 20.44
C VAL A 111 -14.28 -5.27 20.23
N LYS A 112 -13.93 -5.93 21.34
CA LYS A 112 -13.31 -7.26 21.30
C LYS A 112 -14.39 -8.32 21.04
N THR A 113 -14.17 -9.18 20.06
CA THR A 113 -15.17 -10.17 19.60
C THR A 113 -15.04 -11.54 20.28
N GLY A 114 -13.99 -11.73 21.09
CA GLY A 114 -13.63 -13.03 21.66
C GLY A 114 -12.79 -13.92 20.73
N ALA A 115 -12.59 -13.53 19.47
CA ALA A 115 -11.70 -14.24 18.55
C ALA A 115 -10.22 -14.01 18.89
N GLU A 116 -9.38 -14.98 18.51
CA GLU A 116 -7.93 -14.88 18.65
C GLU A 116 -7.32 -13.89 17.65
N TYR A 117 -6.18 -13.32 18.05
CA TYR A 117 -5.37 -12.47 17.20
C TYR A 117 -4.84 -13.27 16.00
N ASN A 118 -5.23 -12.86 14.79
CA ASN A 118 -4.86 -13.57 13.58
C ASN A 118 -4.73 -12.59 12.40
N PRO A 119 -3.62 -11.82 12.32
CA PRO A 119 -3.41 -10.87 11.25
C PRO A 119 -3.37 -11.59 9.89
N GLN A 120 -3.85 -10.92 8.86
CA GLN A 120 -3.84 -11.43 7.48
C GLN A 120 -3.15 -10.43 6.56
N ASP A 121 -2.52 -10.94 5.52
CA ASP A 121 -1.94 -10.18 4.41
C ASP A 121 -0.78 -9.24 4.78
N SER A 122 -0.21 -9.41 5.98
CA SER A 122 0.89 -8.59 6.48
C SER A 122 2.16 -8.73 5.65
N GLU A 123 2.31 -9.84 4.93
CA GLU A 123 3.42 -10.11 4.04
C GLU A 123 3.30 -9.41 2.68
N GLN A 124 2.10 -8.95 2.28
CA GLN A 124 1.85 -8.40 0.95
C GLN A 124 2.67 -7.14 0.62
N PRO A 125 2.82 -6.14 1.52
CA PRO A 125 3.73 -5.03 1.29
C PRO A 125 5.17 -5.50 1.01
N LEU A 126 5.66 -6.48 1.77
CA LEU A 126 7.01 -7.04 1.60
C LEU A 126 7.16 -7.75 0.25
N ARG A 127 6.14 -8.51 -0.18
CA ARG A 127 6.13 -9.14 -1.51
C ARG A 127 6.26 -8.12 -2.62
N TYR A 128 5.56 -6.99 -2.55
CA TYR A 128 5.67 -5.91 -3.53
C TYR A 128 7.02 -5.17 -3.49
N ILE A 129 7.60 -4.96 -2.30
CA ILE A 129 8.96 -4.42 -2.17
C ILE A 129 9.96 -5.34 -2.88
N LEU A 130 9.89 -6.63 -2.61
CA LEU A 130 10.80 -7.61 -3.19
C LEU A 130 10.58 -7.71 -4.70
N ARG A 131 9.31 -7.71 -5.16
CA ARG A 131 8.93 -7.68 -6.58
C ARG A 131 9.59 -6.53 -7.31
N PHE A 132 9.46 -5.33 -6.75
CA PHE A 132 10.06 -4.13 -7.30
C PHE A 132 11.59 -4.19 -7.28
N ALA A 133 12.21 -4.72 -6.22
CA ALA A 133 13.67 -4.85 -6.17
C ALA A 133 14.19 -5.80 -7.26
N LEU A 134 13.52 -6.93 -7.49
CA LEU A 134 13.90 -7.93 -8.48
C LEU A 134 13.69 -7.46 -9.93
N SER A 135 12.58 -6.78 -10.21
CA SER A 135 12.32 -6.21 -11.55
C SER A 135 13.43 -5.24 -11.97
N LYS A 136 14.08 -4.58 -11.00
CA LYS A 136 15.26 -3.74 -11.24
C LYS A 136 16.52 -4.55 -11.44
N GLN A 137 16.75 -5.62 -10.68
CA GLN A 137 17.93 -6.49 -10.87
C GLN A 137 17.98 -7.12 -12.26
N VAL A 138 16.82 -7.52 -12.81
CA VAL A 138 16.71 -8.03 -14.18
C VAL A 138 17.06 -6.94 -15.21
N LYS A 139 16.77 -5.67 -14.91
CA LYS A 139 16.89 -4.55 -15.86
C LYS A 139 18.18 -3.70 -15.71
N LYS A 140 18.86 -3.68 -14.55
CA LYS A 140 20.18 -3.04 -14.31
C LYS A 140 20.73 -3.33 -12.90
N SER A 141 22.05 -3.55 -12.80
CA SER A 141 22.79 -3.80 -11.53
C SER A 141 22.70 -2.62 -10.57
N TRP A 142 22.21 -2.88 -9.36
CA TRP A 142 22.19 -1.94 -8.25
C TRP A 142 23.39 -2.24 -7.34
N GLY A 143 24.30 -1.28 -7.17
CA GLY A 143 25.58 -1.49 -6.46
C GLY A 143 25.45 -2.00 -5.01
N TRP A 144 24.42 -1.58 -4.28
CA TRP A 144 24.17 -1.99 -2.89
C TRP A 144 23.33 -3.27 -2.72
N PHE A 145 22.62 -3.74 -3.75
CA PHE A 145 21.93 -5.04 -3.77
C PHE A 145 22.64 -6.08 -4.65
N ASN A 146 23.85 -5.78 -5.13
CA ASN A 146 24.67 -6.74 -5.87
C ASN A 146 24.97 -7.99 -5.04
N TRP A 147 25.01 -7.89 -3.71
CA TRP A 147 25.13 -9.06 -2.84
C TRP A 147 23.90 -9.99 -2.98
N LEU A 148 22.69 -9.42 -3.02
CA LEU A 148 21.44 -10.17 -3.18
C LEU A 148 21.35 -10.77 -4.58
N ALA A 149 21.69 -10.00 -5.61
CA ALA A 149 21.77 -10.48 -6.99
C ALA A 149 22.82 -11.60 -7.15
N GLY A 150 23.97 -11.45 -6.48
CA GLY A 150 25.04 -12.45 -6.45
C GLY A 150 24.61 -13.73 -5.72
N LEU A 151 23.85 -13.61 -4.63
CA LEU A 151 23.26 -14.75 -3.92
C LEU A 151 22.21 -15.45 -4.79
N LEU A 152 21.29 -14.69 -5.39
CA LEU A 152 20.23 -15.20 -6.26
C LEU A 152 20.77 -15.86 -7.55
N ASN A 153 21.84 -15.30 -8.14
CA ASN A 153 22.47 -15.89 -9.32
C ASN A 153 23.27 -17.16 -9.00
N LYS A 154 23.83 -17.27 -7.79
CA LYS A 154 24.58 -18.46 -7.35
C LYS A 154 23.66 -19.58 -6.87
N ASP A 155 22.46 -19.26 -6.38
CA ASP A 155 21.55 -20.23 -5.78
C ASP A 155 20.20 -20.30 -6.53
N LYS A 156 20.06 -21.34 -7.36
CA LYS A 156 18.82 -21.63 -8.10
C LYS A 156 17.62 -21.87 -7.17
N LYS A 157 17.83 -22.42 -5.96
CA LYS A 157 16.74 -22.67 -5.01
C LYS A 157 16.27 -21.37 -4.38
N LEU A 158 17.20 -20.50 -4.01
CA LEU A 158 16.86 -19.17 -3.49
C LEU A 158 16.12 -18.36 -4.55
N LYS A 159 16.58 -18.37 -5.81
CA LYS A 159 15.88 -17.71 -6.91
C LYS A 159 14.46 -18.24 -7.08
N ALA A 160 14.28 -19.57 -7.11
CA ALA A 160 12.95 -20.17 -7.22
C ALA A 160 12.03 -19.83 -6.03
N ALA A 161 12.57 -19.80 -4.81
CA ALA A 161 11.82 -19.42 -3.62
C ALA A 161 11.38 -17.95 -3.67
N VAL A 162 12.29 -17.06 -4.09
CA VAL A 162 12.01 -15.63 -4.22
C VAL A 162 11.01 -15.35 -5.35
N ASP A 163 11.16 -16.00 -6.51
CA ASP A 163 10.19 -15.90 -7.61
C ASP A 163 8.81 -16.40 -7.16
N THR A 164 8.74 -17.50 -6.40
CA THR A 164 7.48 -18.03 -5.86
C THR A 164 6.85 -17.06 -4.87
N PHE A 165 7.66 -16.52 -3.95
CA PHE A 165 7.21 -15.54 -2.96
C PHE A 165 6.64 -14.28 -3.63
N VAL A 166 7.24 -13.81 -4.72
CA VAL A 166 6.73 -12.66 -5.43
C VAL A 166 5.48 -12.97 -6.26
N LYS A 167 5.39 -14.15 -6.88
CA LYS A 167 4.19 -14.58 -7.64
C LYS A 167 2.92 -14.65 -6.79
N GLU A 168 3.08 -14.89 -5.49
CA GLU A 168 2.01 -14.84 -4.49
C GLU A 168 1.61 -13.41 -4.06
N SER A 169 2.13 -12.36 -4.73
CA SER A 169 1.62 -10.99 -4.56
C SER A 169 0.18 -10.93 -5.04
N LYS A 170 -0.75 -10.63 -4.13
CA LYS A 170 -2.17 -10.51 -4.45
C LYS A 170 -2.43 -9.30 -5.35
N ASN A 171 -3.41 -9.44 -6.24
CA ASN A 171 -3.88 -8.40 -7.17
C ASN A 171 -5.41 -8.38 -7.29
N THR A 172 -6.11 -9.05 -6.37
CA THR A 172 -7.56 -9.14 -6.25
C THR A 172 -7.94 -9.00 -4.78
N GLY A 173 -9.20 -8.67 -4.47
CA GLY A 173 -9.61 -8.44 -3.09
C GLY A 173 -8.89 -7.22 -2.53
N GLY A 174 -9.03 -6.08 -3.20
CA GLY A 174 -8.54 -4.71 -2.91
C GLY A 174 -7.03 -4.51 -2.98
N PHE A 175 -6.27 -5.55 -3.28
CA PHE A 175 -4.90 -5.41 -3.75
C PHE A 175 -4.91 -4.91 -5.19
N LYS A 176 -4.19 -3.83 -5.47
CA LYS A 176 -4.22 -3.21 -6.81
C LYS A 176 -2.89 -2.56 -7.14
N VAL A 177 -2.43 -2.73 -8.38
CA VAL A 177 -1.41 -1.85 -8.96
C VAL A 177 -2.15 -0.72 -9.65
N ILE A 178 -2.00 0.51 -9.15
CA ILE A 178 -2.64 1.70 -9.72
C ILE A 178 -1.90 2.12 -11.00
N GLN A 179 -0.56 2.19 -10.92
CA GLN A 179 0.30 2.56 -12.06
C GLN A 179 1.67 1.85 -11.99
N GLY A 180 2.43 1.92 -13.09
CA GLY A 180 3.81 1.44 -13.14
C GLY A 180 3.96 -0.07 -13.16
N HIS A 181 3.02 -0.80 -13.80
CA HIS A 181 3.06 -2.25 -13.96
C HIS A 181 4.40 -2.74 -14.54
N ASN A 182 4.91 -2.05 -15.56
CA ASN A 182 6.20 -2.28 -16.19
C ASN A 182 7.40 -2.20 -15.22
N LEU A 183 7.26 -1.49 -14.10
CA LEU A 183 8.27 -1.39 -13.04
C LEU A 183 8.19 -2.54 -12.03
N LEU A 184 7.20 -3.42 -12.15
CA LEU A 184 6.97 -4.59 -11.29
C LEU A 184 7.07 -5.93 -12.04
N ASP A 185 7.26 -5.91 -13.36
CA ASP A 185 7.47 -7.10 -14.16
C ASP A 185 8.89 -7.65 -13.95
N ILE A 186 8.97 -8.93 -13.56
CA ILE A 186 10.20 -9.72 -13.35
C ILE A 186 10.46 -10.59 -14.56
#